data_AF-A0A943DKK3-F1
#
_entry.id   AF-A0A943DKK3-F1
#
_cell.length_a   1.000
_cell.length_b   1.000
_cell.length_c   1.000
_cell.angle_alpha   90.00
_cell.angle_beta   90.00
_cell.angle_gamma   90.00
#
_symmetry.space_group_name_H-M   'P 1'
#
loop_
_entity.id
_entity.type
_entity.pdbx_description
1 polymer ?
#
loop_
_entity_poly.entity_id
_entity_poly.type
_entity_poly.pdbx_seq_one_letter_code
_entity_poly.pdbx_strand_id
1 'polypeptide(L)'
;MTNNKSTKRALSASIMSMILCIVLLIGATFAWFTDSVSSGTNVIKAGNLDVKLEYSKDGTNWTNADGATDLFDSSAKWEPGHVEVVYLKVSNAGDLALKYKLGVNVLNTVIGKTADGKDIDLSEFLKFGIAEPNTAYADRPTALAAVTDSAASVSQGYTSEEKTLTAGASSNMIAMVVYMPEDVSNDANHNGTDVPSIEMGVKLAATQDTVESDSFGNDYDQNASFPATSDAEAIEQGFSARIGKEYYKNVSDAIADVENNDTITLITDIEESITVPEGRTVSLDLGGHTLTAGDENSPTITNNGNITSLTNGTIKATLKGAYTGANKDSGAVYNTGKIDTVNVDVQADQGAALRNDGTIGEIVGGSYMGHPDKYNGGDAIDTKGLLNEGTIGLISAGHFQGAKYAVKNSGAIKSITGGTFDSPYIDESGYCNVTSVNGLDEVWFGNAPTSISGGTWYCLDTNATLKPAIGSTFTYSKGDLCQMTSKKIYSNGKWVSSEQGAEYYYYTVTPK
;
A
#
# COMPACT_ATOMS: atom_id res chain seq x y z
N MET A 1 -115.53 -4.97 -27.67
CA MET A 1 -114.69 -4.99 -26.45
C MET A 1 -113.27 -5.39 -26.83
N THR A 2 -112.32 -4.44 -26.86
CA THR A 2 -110.97 -4.71 -27.43
C THR A 2 -109.82 -3.98 -26.72
N ASN A 3 -110.03 -3.41 -25.52
CA ASN A 3 -109.02 -2.63 -24.79
C ASN A 3 -108.23 -3.42 -23.72
N ASN A 4 -108.20 -4.76 -23.76
CA ASN A 4 -107.51 -5.60 -22.76
C ASN A 4 -106.18 -6.24 -23.28
N LYS A 5 -105.82 -6.05 -24.56
CA LYS A 5 -104.56 -6.59 -25.13
C LYS A 5 -103.41 -5.57 -25.14
N SER A 6 -103.69 -4.27 -25.26
CA SER A 6 -102.69 -3.20 -25.23
C SER A 6 -102.12 -2.99 -23.82
N THR A 7 -102.99 -2.86 -22.81
CA THR A 7 -102.59 -2.59 -21.42
C THR A 7 -101.70 -3.69 -20.84
N LYS A 8 -101.99 -4.98 -21.14
CA LYS A 8 -101.13 -6.10 -20.72
C LYS A 8 -99.75 -6.05 -21.39
N ARG A 9 -99.67 -5.71 -22.68
CA ARG A 9 -98.39 -5.56 -23.39
C ARG A 9 -97.58 -4.36 -22.88
N ALA A 10 -98.24 -3.24 -22.58
CA ALA A 10 -97.60 -2.07 -21.98
C ALA A 10 -97.06 -2.36 -20.57
N LEU A 11 -97.81 -3.09 -19.74
CA LEU A 11 -97.36 -3.53 -18.43
C LEU A 11 -96.14 -4.47 -18.53
N SER A 12 -96.18 -5.46 -19.42
CA SER A 12 -95.02 -6.35 -19.66
C SER A 12 -93.80 -5.59 -20.17
N ALA A 13 -93.96 -4.61 -21.07
CA ALA A 13 -92.87 -3.78 -21.56
C ALA A 13 -92.28 -2.89 -20.46
N SER A 14 -93.11 -2.33 -19.57
CA SER A 14 -92.66 -1.54 -18.42
C SER A 14 -91.87 -2.39 -17.41
N ILE A 15 -92.35 -3.59 -17.08
CA ILE A 15 -91.64 -4.54 -16.21
C ILE A 15 -90.30 -4.93 -16.85
N MET A 16 -90.28 -5.24 -18.15
CA MET A 16 -89.05 -5.62 -18.86
C MET A 16 -88.04 -4.46 -18.94
N SER A 17 -88.51 -3.23 -19.11
CA SER A 17 -87.66 -2.03 -19.04
C SER A 17 -87.12 -1.79 -17.63
N MET A 18 -87.91 -2.03 -16.58
CA MET A 18 -87.48 -1.86 -15.20
C MET A 18 -86.44 -2.91 -14.80
N ILE A 19 -86.60 -4.15 -15.26
CA ILE A 19 -85.58 -5.21 -15.15
C ILE A 19 -84.31 -4.83 -15.93
N LEU A 20 -84.44 -4.29 -17.15
CA LEU A 20 -83.28 -3.83 -17.94
C LEU A 20 -82.52 -2.70 -17.24
N CYS A 21 -83.23 -1.73 -16.64
CA CYS A 21 -82.62 -0.67 -15.84
C CYS A 21 -81.90 -1.21 -14.60
N ILE A 22 -82.46 -2.22 -13.92
CA ILE A 22 -81.80 -2.88 -12.77
C ILE A 22 -80.56 -3.66 -13.22
N VAL A 23 -80.61 -4.37 -14.35
CA VAL A 23 -79.45 -5.06 -14.94
C VAL A 23 -78.34 -4.08 -15.32
N LEU A 24 -78.69 -2.93 -15.93
CA LEU A 24 -77.71 -1.88 -16.25
C LEU A 24 -77.15 -1.20 -14.98
N LEU A 25 -77.97 -1.00 -13.94
CA LEU A 25 -77.53 -0.41 -12.67
C LEU A 25 -76.57 -1.34 -11.91
N ILE A 26 -76.82 -2.65 -11.92
CA ILE A 26 -75.93 -3.66 -11.32
C ILE A 26 -74.64 -3.83 -12.17
N GLY A 27 -74.73 -3.69 -13.50
CA GLY A 27 -73.59 -3.76 -14.40
C GLY A 27 -72.66 -2.54 -14.38
N ALA A 28 -73.14 -1.38 -13.95
CA ALA A 28 -72.38 -0.11 -14.00
C ALA A 28 -71.53 0.20 -12.75
N THR A 29 -71.62 -0.59 -11.67
CA THR A 29 -70.91 -0.32 -10.40
C THR A 29 -69.83 -1.36 -10.04
N PHE A 30 -69.43 -2.22 -10.99
CA PHE A 30 -68.33 -3.19 -10.83
C PHE A 30 -67.22 -2.98 -11.88
N ALA A 31 -66.81 -1.72 -12.08
CA ALA A 31 -65.72 -1.36 -12.98
C ALA A 31 -64.80 -0.25 -12.42
N TRP A 32 -64.46 -0.34 -11.13
CA TRP A 32 -63.15 0.09 -10.65
C TRP A 32 -62.56 -1.08 -9.87
N PHE A 33 -61.60 -1.78 -10.46
CA PHE A 33 -60.29 -2.13 -9.89
C PHE A 33 -59.49 -2.92 -10.93
N THR A 34 -58.25 -2.47 -11.17
CA THR A 34 -57.19 -3.11 -11.96
C THR A 34 -57.53 -3.60 -13.37
N ASP A 35 -57.08 -2.83 -14.37
CA ASP A 35 -56.23 -3.48 -15.37
C ASP A 35 -54.98 -3.99 -14.63
N SER A 36 -54.77 -5.30 -14.66
CA SER A 36 -53.49 -5.89 -14.32
C SER A 36 -52.87 -6.42 -15.59
N VAL A 37 -51.96 -5.63 -16.17
CA VAL A 37 -50.88 -6.21 -16.95
C VAL A 37 -50.05 -7.03 -15.97
N SER A 38 -50.42 -8.30 -15.80
CA SER A 38 -49.46 -9.28 -15.36
C SER A 38 -48.44 -9.36 -16.49
N SER A 39 -47.30 -8.69 -16.30
CA SER A 39 -46.08 -9.33 -16.75
C SER A 39 -46.05 -10.75 -16.20
N GLY A 40 -45.38 -11.67 -16.88
CA GLY A 40 -45.04 -12.94 -16.23
C GLY A 40 -44.15 -12.70 -15.00
N THR A 41 -43.59 -13.77 -14.44
CA THR A 41 -42.39 -13.65 -13.61
C THR A 41 -41.33 -12.83 -14.34
N ASN A 42 -41.17 -11.56 -13.94
CA ASN A 42 -40.05 -10.72 -14.34
C ASN A 42 -38.83 -11.27 -13.61
N VAL A 43 -38.23 -12.30 -14.19
CA VAL A 43 -36.92 -12.78 -13.75
C VAL A 43 -35.92 -11.72 -14.21
N ILE A 44 -35.62 -10.77 -13.33
CA ILE A 44 -34.45 -9.93 -13.45
C ILE A 44 -33.25 -10.86 -13.34
N LYS A 45 -32.71 -11.25 -14.49
CA LYS A 45 -31.42 -11.93 -14.57
C LYS A 45 -30.37 -10.83 -14.63
N ALA A 46 -29.41 -10.86 -13.70
CA ALA A 46 -28.18 -10.11 -13.91
C ALA A 46 -27.51 -10.64 -15.19
N GLY A 47 -26.97 -9.74 -16.00
CA GLY A 47 -26.10 -10.15 -17.11
C GLY A 47 -24.84 -10.83 -16.57
N ASN A 48 -24.33 -11.80 -17.31
CA ASN A 48 -23.14 -12.55 -16.93
C ASN A 48 -21.93 -12.02 -17.72
N LEU A 49 -20.88 -11.60 -17.03
CA LEU A 49 -19.58 -11.27 -17.61
C LEU A 49 -18.64 -12.48 -17.42
N ASP A 50 -18.39 -13.23 -18.49
CA ASP A 50 -17.51 -14.41 -18.49
C ASP A 50 -16.49 -14.26 -19.62
N VAL A 51 -15.26 -13.93 -19.26
CA VAL A 51 -14.15 -13.73 -20.18
C VAL A 51 -13.15 -14.87 -20.07
N LYS A 52 -12.64 -15.33 -21.21
CA LYS A 52 -11.67 -16.43 -21.29
C LYS A 52 -10.46 -16.00 -22.12
N LEU A 53 -9.27 -16.29 -21.60
CA LEU A 53 -8.02 -16.20 -22.36
C LEU A 53 -7.63 -17.61 -22.82
N GLU A 54 -7.47 -17.80 -24.11
CA GLU A 54 -7.05 -19.06 -24.74
C GLU A 54 -5.70 -18.87 -25.41
N TYR A 55 -4.83 -19.87 -25.36
CA TYR A 55 -3.55 -19.89 -26.06
C TYR A 55 -3.41 -21.08 -27.00
N SER A 56 -2.54 -20.95 -28.01
CA SER A 56 -2.22 -21.98 -28.97
C SER A 56 -0.78 -21.85 -29.49
N LYS A 57 -0.09 -22.98 -29.68
CA LYS A 57 1.26 -23.03 -30.28
C LYS A 57 1.24 -23.21 -31.80
N ASP A 58 0.07 -23.55 -32.38
CA ASP A 58 -0.13 -23.74 -33.83
C ASP A 58 -1.24 -22.84 -34.42
N GLY A 59 -1.94 -22.08 -33.59
CA GLY A 59 -3.06 -21.20 -33.97
C GLY A 59 -4.38 -21.94 -34.29
N THR A 60 -4.44 -23.24 -34.05
CA THR A 60 -5.60 -24.10 -34.35
C THR A 60 -6.11 -24.87 -33.13
N ASN A 61 -5.21 -25.38 -32.29
CA ASN A 61 -5.53 -26.09 -31.05
C ASN A 61 -5.46 -25.12 -29.88
N TRP A 62 -6.62 -24.73 -29.35
CA TRP A 62 -6.76 -23.73 -28.29
C TRP A 62 -6.92 -24.38 -26.92
N THR A 63 -6.18 -23.88 -25.93
CA THR A 63 -6.21 -24.33 -24.53
C THR A 63 -6.42 -23.12 -23.62
N ASN A 64 -7.09 -23.28 -22.47
CA ASN A 64 -7.21 -22.20 -21.49
C ASN A 64 -5.83 -21.77 -20.97
N ALA A 65 -5.57 -20.46 -20.92
CA ALA A 65 -4.32 -19.88 -20.43
C ALA A 65 -4.33 -19.65 -18.91
N ASP A 66 -5.50 -19.72 -18.26
CA ASP A 66 -5.63 -19.58 -16.80
C ASP A 66 -4.82 -20.67 -16.06
N GLY A 67 -3.88 -20.24 -15.22
CA GLY A 67 -2.93 -21.11 -14.50
C GLY A 67 -1.87 -21.81 -15.37
N ALA A 68 -1.72 -21.45 -16.66
CA ALA A 68 -0.74 -22.08 -17.55
C ALA A 68 0.70 -21.58 -17.29
N THR A 69 1.63 -22.49 -16.99
CA THR A 69 3.04 -22.20 -16.71
C THR A 69 3.95 -22.22 -17.95
N ASP A 70 3.54 -22.90 -19.02
CA ASP A 70 4.40 -23.24 -20.17
C ASP A 70 3.80 -22.75 -21.51
N LEU A 71 3.57 -21.43 -21.61
CA LEU A 71 3.12 -20.78 -22.85
C LEU A 71 4.16 -20.91 -23.98
N PHE A 72 5.44 -20.87 -23.64
CA PHE A 72 6.58 -21.12 -24.53
C PHE A 72 7.15 -22.53 -24.31
N ASP A 73 8.23 -22.90 -25.02
CA ASP A 73 8.97 -24.14 -24.74
C ASP A 73 9.98 -23.88 -23.61
N SER A 74 9.76 -24.46 -22.44
CA SER A 74 10.65 -24.33 -21.27
C SER A 74 12.02 -25.03 -21.44
N SER A 75 12.23 -25.75 -22.54
CA SER A 75 13.54 -26.28 -22.96
C SER A 75 14.25 -25.43 -24.03
N ALA A 76 13.62 -24.33 -24.49
CA ALA A 76 14.21 -23.42 -25.46
C ALA A 76 15.52 -22.80 -24.96
N LYS A 77 16.53 -22.78 -25.83
CA LYS A 77 17.81 -22.12 -25.58
C LYS A 77 17.85 -20.83 -26.36
N TRP A 78 17.89 -19.72 -25.64
CA TRP A 78 17.95 -18.39 -26.22
C TRP A 78 19.38 -18.08 -26.67
N GLU A 79 19.53 -17.90 -27.98
CA GLU A 79 20.75 -17.45 -28.65
C GLU A 79 20.39 -16.32 -29.64
N PRO A 80 21.33 -15.45 -30.04
CA PRO A 80 21.04 -14.36 -30.99
C PRO A 80 20.38 -14.88 -32.28
N GLY A 81 19.21 -14.34 -32.62
CA GLY A 81 18.35 -14.80 -33.72
C GLY A 81 17.30 -15.85 -33.34
N HIS A 82 17.26 -16.34 -32.10
CA HIS A 82 16.19 -17.23 -31.63
C HIS A 82 14.86 -16.47 -31.50
N VAL A 83 13.77 -17.10 -31.94
CA VAL A 83 12.41 -16.53 -31.95
C VAL A 83 11.44 -17.59 -31.45
N GLU A 84 10.57 -17.24 -30.51
CA GLU A 84 9.39 -18.04 -30.12
C GLU A 84 8.09 -17.28 -30.41
N VAL A 85 7.03 -18.02 -30.70
CA VAL A 85 5.71 -17.46 -31.05
C VAL A 85 4.62 -18.25 -30.33
N VAL A 86 3.71 -17.54 -29.67
CA VAL A 86 2.47 -18.09 -29.13
C VAL A 86 1.28 -17.26 -29.60
N TYR A 87 0.18 -17.93 -29.94
CA TYR A 87 -1.06 -17.28 -30.33
C TYR A 87 -2.00 -17.22 -29.14
N LEU A 88 -2.64 -16.07 -28.96
CA LEU A 88 -3.59 -15.76 -27.90
C LEU A 88 -4.93 -15.37 -28.52
N LYS A 89 -6.01 -15.63 -27.79
CA LYS A 89 -7.37 -15.30 -28.18
C LYS A 89 -8.20 -14.99 -26.95
N VAL A 90 -8.97 -13.92 -27.01
CA VAL A 90 -9.91 -13.52 -25.96
C VAL A 90 -11.32 -13.92 -26.40
N SER A 91 -12.07 -14.59 -25.54
CA SER A 91 -13.43 -15.06 -25.82
C SER A 91 -14.38 -14.55 -24.74
N ASN A 92 -15.41 -13.81 -25.14
CA ASN A 92 -16.53 -13.42 -24.29
C ASN A 92 -17.58 -14.54 -24.32
N ALA A 93 -17.61 -15.37 -23.29
CA ALA A 93 -18.61 -16.40 -23.09
C ALA A 93 -19.80 -15.92 -22.25
N GLY A 94 -19.81 -14.63 -21.87
CA GLY A 94 -20.89 -13.96 -21.17
C GLY A 94 -22.01 -13.46 -22.10
N ASP A 95 -23.07 -12.99 -21.45
CA ASP A 95 -24.27 -12.42 -22.10
C ASP A 95 -24.18 -10.88 -22.24
N LEU A 96 -23.16 -10.24 -21.65
CA LEU A 96 -22.91 -8.81 -21.71
C LEU A 96 -21.75 -8.48 -22.67
N ALA A 97 -21.83 -7.34 -23.37
CA ALA A 97 -20.68 -6.80 -24.09
C ALA A 97 -19.56 -6.38 -23.10
N LEU A 98 -18.31 -6.57 -23.49
CA LEU A 98 -17.14 -6.27 -22.67
C LEU A 98 -16.10 -5.42 -23.39
N LYS A 99 -15.34 -4.64 -22.63
CA LYS A 99 -14.09 -3.99 -23.04
C LYS A 99 -12.93 -4.67 -22.34
N TYR A 100 -11.80 -4.85 -23.01
CA TYR A 100 -10.65 -5.58 -22.47
C TYR A 100 -9.31 -4.96 -22.89
N LYS A 101 -8.27 -5.26 -22.09
CA LYS A 101 -6.86 -4.99 -22.38
C LYS A 101 -6.02 -6.23 -22.10
N LEU A 102 -5.02 -6.47 -22.95
CA LEU A 102 -4.04 -7.54 -22.80
C LEU A 102 -2.71 -6.94 -22.33
N GLY A 103 -2.20 -7.42 -21.20
CA GLY A 103 -0.87 -7.10 -20.68
C GLY A 103 0.10 -8.26 -20.88
N VAL A 104 1.38 -7.94 -21.06
CA VAL A 104 2.50 -8.90 -21.00
C VAL A 104 3.56 -8.27 -20.10
N ASN A 105 4.05 -8.99 -19.11
CA ASN A 105 5.02 -8.46 -18.15
C ASN A 105 6.03 -9.53 -17.74
N VAL A 106 7.17 -9.08 -17.20
CA VAL A 106 8.10 -9.97 -16.50
C VAL A 106 7.56 -10.18 -15.09
N LEU A 107 7.58 -11.43 -14.61
CA LEU A 107 7.18 -11.82 -13.26
C LEU A 107 8.41 -12.05 -12.36
N ASN A 108 9.46 -12.62 -12.93
CA ASN A 108 10.69 -12.98 -12.22
C ASN A 108 11.88 -13.02 -13.19
N THR A 109 13.07 -12.64 -12.73
CA THR A 109 14.34 -12.86 -13.43
C THR A 109 15.34 -13.55 -12.51
N VAL A 110 16.09 -14.50 -13.08
CA VAL A 110 17.28 -15.06 -12.44
C VAL A 110 18.48 -14.46 -13.17
N ILE A 111 19.31 -13.73 -12.42
CA ILE A 111 20.53 -13.13 -12.93
C ILE A 111 21.60 -14.22 -13.10
N GLY A 112 22.03 -14.43 -14.34
CA GLY A 112 23.12 -15.33 -14.69
C GLY A 112 24.47 -14.62 -14.63
N LYS A 113 25.56 -15.36 -14.93
CA LYS A 113 26.90 -14.77 -15.01
C LYS A 113 27.67 -15.18 -16.26
N THR A 114 28.42 -14.24 -16.83
CA THR A 114 29.39 -14.51 -17.92
C THR A 114 30.60 -15.29 -17.41
N ALA A 115 31.40 -15.83 -18.32
CA ALA A 115 32.66 -16.49 -17.98
C ALA A 115 33.70 -15.58 -17.29
N ASP A 116 33.62 -14.25 -17.46
CA ASP A 116 34.41 -13.24 -16.74
C ASP A 116 33.70 -12.67 -15.49
N GLY A 117 32.54 -13.22 -15.11
CA GLY A 117 31.86 -12.95 -13.84
C GLY A 117 30.94 -11.72 -13.83
N LYS A 118 30.64 -11.12 -14.98
CA LYS A 118 29.63 -10.06 -15.10
C LYS A 118 28.23 -10.66 -15.00
N ASP A 119 27.29 -9.88 -14.49
CA ASP A 119 25.87 -10.26 -14.42
C ASP A 119 25.21 -10.22 -15.81
N ILE A 120 24.26 -11.14 -16.04
CA ILE A 120 23.45 -11.25 -17.26
C ILE A 120 21.97 -11.28 -16.86
N ASP A 121 21.19 -10.29 -17.29
CA ASP A 121 19.73 -10.31 -17.22
C ASP A 121 19.15 -10.50 -18.63
N LEU A 122 18.44 -11.60 -18.88
CA LEU A 122 17.82 -11.87 -20.18
C LEU A 122 16.73 -10.86 -20.57
N SER A 123 16.11 -10.16 -19.61
CA SER A 123 15.10 -9.13 -19.88
C SER A 123 15.66 -7.90 -20.60
N GLU A 124 16.98 -7.66 -20.51
CA GLU A 124 17.68 -6.61 -21.25
C GLU A 124 18.03 -7.02 -22.70
N PHE A 125 18.23 -8.32 -22.95
CA PHE A 125 18.62 -8.86 -24.25
C PHE A 125 17.45 -9.38 -25.10
N LEU A 126 16.29 -9.65 -24.49
CA LEU A 126 15.10 -10.11 -25.21
C LEU A 126 14.20 -8.93 -25.60
N LYS A 127 13.65 -9.03 -26.81
CA LYS A 127 12.57 -8.18 -27.31
C LYS A 127 11.31 -9.00 -27.53
N PHE A 128 10.18 -8.33 -27.48
CA PHE A 128 8.91 -8.92 -27.89
C PHE A 128 8.12 -7.92 -28.74
N GLY A 129 7.14 -8.43 -29.47
CA GLY A 129 6.11 -7.61 -30.08
C GLY A 129 4.83 -8.38 -30.30
N ILE A 130 3.75 -7.64 -30.53
CA ILE A 130 2.39 -8.16 -30.67
C ILE A 130 1.87 -7.79 -32.06
N ALA A 131 1.28 -8.77 -32.76
CA ALA A 131 0.61 -8.58 -34.04
C ALA A 131 -0.76 -9.29 -34.05
N GLU A 132 -1.64 -8.92 -34.97
CA GLU A 132 -3.00 -9.49 -35.07
C GLU A 132 -3.26 -10.13 -36.44
N PRO A 133 -2.70 -11.32 -36.70
CA PRO A 133 -2.89 -11.99 -37.97
C PRO A 133 -4.27 -12.68 -38.03
N ASN A 134 -4.81 -12.86 -39.24
CA ASN A 134 -6.05 -13.62 -39.44
C ASN A 134 -5.86 -15.15 -39.31
N THR A 135 -4.63 -15.63 -39.40
CA THR A 135 -4.22 -17.04 -39.35
C THR A 135 -2.80 -17.14 -38.78
N ALA A 136 -2.40 -18.29 -38.24
CA ALA A 136 -1.02 -18.50 -37.82
C ALA A 136 -0.01 -18.19 -38.95
N TYR A 137 1.13 -17.63 -38.58
CA TYR A 137 2.26 -17.42 -39.50
C TYR A 137 2.84 -18.75 -39.95
N ALA A 138 3.25 -18.83 -41.22
CA ALA A 138 3.82 -20.04 -41.81
C ALA A 138 5.17 -20.43 -41.20
N ASP A 139 5.94 -19.44 -40.73
CA ASP A 139 7.25 -19.62 -40.11
C ASP A 139 7.60 -18.47 -39.14
N ARG A 140 8.62 -18.70 -38.30
CA ARG A 140 9.13 -17.75 -37.30
C ARG A 140 9.68 -16.45 -37.93
N PRO A 141 10.44 -16.47 -39.05
CA PRO A 141 10.89 -15.23 -39.71
C PRO A 141 9.74 -14.32 -40.18
N THR A 142 8.65 -14.89 -40.70
CA THR A 142 7.46 -14.11 -41.08
C THR A 142 6.80 -13.47 -39.86
N ALA A 143 6.73 -14.19 -38.74
CA ALA A 143 6.20 -13.66 -37.48
C ALA A 143 7.08 -12.53 -36.92
N LEU A 144 8.41 -12.68 -36.95
CA LEU A 144 9.36 -11.66 -36.52
C LEU A 144 9.22 -10.39 -37.36
N ALA A 145 9.22 -10.51 -38.70
CA ALA A 145 9.08 -9.37 -39.60
C ALA A 145 7.78 -8.58 -39.41
N ALA A 146 6.71 -9.21 -38.90
CA ALA A 146 5.45 -8.55 -38.60
C ALA A 146 5.47 -7.70 -37.31
N VAL A 147 6.50 -7.85 -36.46
CA VAL A 147 6.60 -7.12 -35.18
C VAL A 147 7.83 -6.23 -35.04
N THR A 148 8.86 -6.37 -35.89
CA THR A 148 10.16 -5.68 -35.76
C THR A 148 10.03 -4.16 -35.58
N ASP A 149 9.15 -3.50 -36.33
CA ASP A 149 8.97 -2.04 -36.30
C ASP A 149 8.27 -1.53 -35.02
N SER A 150 7.63 -2.43 -34.26
CA SER A 150 6.89 -2.15 -33.02
C SER A 150 7.41 -2.94 -31.81
N ALA A 151 8.58 -3.58 -31.94
CA ALA A 151 9.12 -4.45 -30.89
C ALA A 151 9.73 -3.62 -29.73
N ALA A 152 9.35 -3.98 -28.51
CA ALA A 152 9.87 -3.38 -27.28
C ALA A 152 10.79 -4.37 -26.54
N SER A 153 11.64 -3.85 -25.64
CA SER A 153 12.39 -4.71 -24.71
C SER A 153 11.44 -5.42 -23.74
N VAL A 154 11.70 -6.69 -23.44
CA VAL A 154 10.83 -7.48 -22.54
C VAL A 154 10.73 -6.85 -21.15
N SER A 155 11.78 -6.21 -20.66
CA SER A 155 11.79 -5.43 -19.42
C SER A 155 10.81 -4.24 -19.36
N GLN A 156 10.30 -3.74 -20.50
CA GLN A 156 9.32 -2.64 -20.55
C GLN A 156 7.87 -3.14 -20.44
N GLY A 157 7.63 -4.42 -20.67
CA GLY A 157 6.29 -5.00 -20.75
C GLY A 157 5.43 -4.46 -21.90
N TYR A 158 4.17 -4.90 -21.93
CA TYR A 158 3.16 -4.53 -22.91
C TYR A 158 1.84 -4.19 -22.22
N THR A 159 1.09 -3.27 -22.82
CA THR A 159 -0.35 -3.16 -22.60
C THR A 159 -0.99 -2.81 -23.93
N SER A 160 -2.01 -3.57 -24.34
CA SER A 160 -2.76 -3.25 -25.54
C SER A 160 -3.60 -1.99 -25.34
N GLU A 161 -3.91 -1.31 -26.45
CA GLU A 161 -5.07 -0.42 -26.50
C GLU A 161 -6.34 -1.16 -26.06
N GLU A 162 -7.34 -0.38 -25.63
CA GLU A 162 -8.65 -0.91 -25.26
C GLU A 162 -9.39 -1.48 -26.48
N LYS A 163 -10.00 -2.64 -26.31
CA LYS A 163 -10.76 -3.34 -27.36
C LYS A 163 -12.09 -3.82 -26.82
N THR A 164 -13.10 -3.90 -27.68
CA THR A 164 -14.44 -4.34 -27.29
C THR A 164 -14.80 -5.70 -27.92
N LEU A 165 -15.59 -6.49 -27.20
CA LEU A 165 -16.19 -7.74 -27.65
C LEU A 165 -17.66 -7.79 -27.24
N THR A 166 -18.55 -7.90 -28.22
CA THR A 166 -19.97 -8.17 -27.97
C THR A 166 -20.16 -9.52 -27.25
N ALA A 167 -21.31 -9.70 -26.59
CA ALA A 167 -21.70 -10.96 -25.99
C ALA A 167 -21.51 -12.16 -26.95
N GLY A 168 -20.95 -13.26 -26.46
CA GLY A 168 -20.68 -14.47 -27.25
C GLY A 168 -19.57 -14.38 -28.30
N ALA A 169 -18.87 -13.25 -28.45
CA ALA A 169 -17.84 -13.06 -29.48
C ALA A 169 -16.42 -13.39 -29.02
N SER A 170 -15.52 -13.64 -29.97
CA SER A 170 -14.08 -13.77 -29.74
C SER A 170 -13.31 -12.68 -30.48
N SER A 171 -12.13 -12.34 -29.97
CA SER A 171 -11.14 -11.51 -30.66
C SER A 171 -10.59 -12.20 -31.90
N ASN A 172 -9.96 -11.39 -32.76
CA ASN A 172 -8.98 -11.91 -33.71
C ASN A 172 -7.85 -12.65 -32.99
N MET A 173 -7.12 -13.48 -33.72
CA MET A 173 -5.90 -14.12 -33.22
C MET A 173 -4.84 -13.05 -32.97
N ILE A 174 -4.22 -13.10 -31.78
CA ILE A 174 -3.15 -12.21 -31.36
C ILE A 174 -1.87 -13.05 -31.34
N ALA A 175 -0.84 -12.70 -32.10
CA ALA A 175 0.46 -13.34 -32.07
C ALA A 175 1.40 -12.57 -31.13
N MET A 176 1.85 -13.23 -30.06
CA MET A 176 2.96 -12.76 -29.23
C MET A 176 4.25 -13.41 -29.74
N VAL A 177 5.17 -12.56 -30.20
CA VAL A 177 6.48 -12.97 -30.74
C VAL A 177 7.56 -12.47 -29.78
N VAL A 178 8.39 -13.38 -29.26
CA VAL A 178 9.52 -13.06 -28.38
C VAL A 178 10.80 -13.50 -29.08
N TYR A 179 11.83 -12.64 -29.12
CA TYR A 179 13.07 -12.92 -29.83
C TYR A 179 14.30 -12.32 -29.16
N MET A 180 15.45 -12.94 -29.39
CA MET A 180 16.76 -12.38 -29.08
C MET A 180 17.33 -11.74 -30.35
N PRO A 181 17.63 -10.43 -30.39
CA PRO A 181 18.19 -9.78 -31.58
C PRO A 181 19.53 -10.38 -32.02
N GLU A 182 19.81 -10.36 -33.33
CA GLU A 182 21.06 -10.89 -33.91
C GLU A 182 22.30 -10.04 -33.58
N ASP A 183 22.11 -8.78 -33.18
CA ASP A 183 23.17 -7.85 -32.78
C ASP A 183 23.58 -7.97 -31.30
N VAL A 184 22.97 -8.89 -30.54
CA VAL A 184 23.40 -9.19 -29.17
C VAL A 184 24.79 -9.82 -29.18
N SER A 185 25.74 -9.12 -28.57
CA SER A 185 27.12 -9.54 -28.36
C SER A 185 27.24 -10.81 -27.49
N ASN A 186 28.44 -11.38 -27.43
CA ASN A 186 28.77 -12.50 -26.54
C ASN A 186 28.66 -12.15 -25.03
N ASP A 187 28.28 -10.92 -24.68
CA ASP A 187 27.98 -10.49 -23.31
C ASP A 187 26.76 -11.21 -22.71
N ALA A 188 25.87 -11.77 -23.52
CA ALA A 188 24.76 -12.62 -23.06
C ALA A 188 25.15 -14.11 -22.85
N ASN A 189 26.43 -14.48 -23.03
CA ASN A 189 26.88 -15.86 -22.94
C ASN A 189 27.28 -16.26 -21.51
N HIS A 190 26.48 -17.14 -20.90
CA HIS A 190 26.64 -17.54 -19.50
C HIS A 190 27.77 -18.58 -19.28
N ASN A 191 28.30 -18.65 -18.05
CA ASN A 191 29.44 -19.47 -17.65
C ASN A 191 29.15 -20.99 -17.53
N GLY A 192 27.93 -21.43 -17.83
CA GLY A 192 27.47 -22.81 -17.71
C GLY A 192 26.94 -23.24 -16.33
N THR A 193 27.15 -22.45 -15.26
CA THR A 193 26.63 -22.73 -13.91
C THR A 193 25.55 -21.76 -13.46
N ASP A 194 25.78 -20.47 -13.66
CA ASP A 194 24.89 -19.38 -13.31
C ASP A 194 24.05 -19.03 -14.55
N VAL A 195 23.06 -19.88 -14.82
CA VAL A 195 22.20 -19.79 -16.01
C VAL A 195 21.12 -18.72 -15.76
N PRO A 196 21.02 -17.67 -16.59
CA PRO A 196 19.95 -16.71 -16.45
C PRO A 196 18.61 -17.29 -16.92
N SER A 197 17.51 -16.85 -16.31
CA SER A 197 16.15 -17.20 -16.75
C SER A 197 15.17 -16.05 -16.56
N ILE A 198 14.05 -16.11 -17.26
CA ILE A 198 13.00 -15.10 -17.22
C ILE A 198 11.63 -15.77 -17.22
N GLU A 199 10.74 -15.32 -16.34
CA GLU A 199 9.34 -15.74 -16.30
C GLU A 199 8.47 -14.59 -16.81
N MET A 200 7.63 -14.86 -17.80
CA MET A 200 6.74 -13.87 -18.42
C MET A 200 5.28 -14.21 -18.13
N GLY A 201 4.53 -13.22 -17.63
CA GLY A 201 3.09 -13.27 -17.43
C GLY A 201 2.33 -12.72 -18.63
N VAL A 202 1.14 -13.26 -18.87
CA VAL A 202 0.13 -12.69 -19.78
C VAL A 202 -1.12 -12.42 -18.96
N LYS A 203 -1.54 -11.16 -18.88
CA LYS A 203 -2.68 -10.73 -18.06
C LYS A 203 -3.82 -10.24 -18.96
N LEU A 204 -5.05 -10.65 -18.66
CA LEU A 204 -6.25 -10.18 -19.36
C LEU A 204 -7.16 -9.48 -18.36
N ALA A 205 -7.41 -8.19 -18.57
CA ALA A 205 -8.37 -7.42 -17.79
C ALA A 205 -9.59 -7.10 -18.67
N ALA A 206 -10.81 -7.35 -18.16
CA ALA A 206 -12.05 -7.04 -18.87
C ALA A 206 -13.14 -6.48 -17.93
N THR A 207 -13.94 -5.53 -18.44
CA THR A 207 -15.09 -4.90 -17.77
C THR A 207 -16.26 -4.80 -18.75
N GLN A 208 -17.47 -4.48 -18.28
CA GLN A 208 -18.62 -4.26 -19.17
C GLN A 208 -18.38 -3.09 -20.13
N ASP A 209 -18.86 -3.21 -21.36
CA ASP A 209 -18.84 -2.14 -22.37
C ASP A 209 -20.13 -1.30 -22.33
N THR A 210 -19.99 0.00 -22.59
CA THR A 210 -21.03 1.05 -22.53
C THR A 210 -22.13 0.95 -23.60
N VAL A 211 -22.13 -0.12 -24.41
CA VAL A 211 -23.00 -0.26 -25.59
C VAL A 211 -24.45 -0.62 -25.23
N GLU A 212 -24.72 -1.07 -24.00
CA GLU A 212 -26.09 -1.35 -23.54
C GLU A 212 -26.74 -0.09 -22.93
N SER A 213 -27.72 0.46 -23.63
CA SER A 213 -28.53 1.58 -23.13
C SER A 213 -29.66 1.07 -22.22
N ASP A 214 -29.70 1.55 -20.99
CA ASP A 214 -30.83 1.39 -20.09
C ASP A 214 -31.72 2.65 -20.05
N SER A 215 -32.63 2.76 -19.08
CA SER A 215 -33.51 3.92 -18.89
C SER A 215 -32.85 5.19 -18.34
N PHE A 216 -31.60 5.14 -17.90
CA PHE A 216 -30.81 6.27 -17.41
C PHE A 216 -29.75 6.75 -18.41
N GLY A 217 -29.42 5.95 -19.43
CA GLY A 217 -28.52 6.31 -20.52
C GLY A 217 -27.39 5.28 -20.69
N ASN A 218 -26.32 5.67 -21.37
CA ASN A 218 -25.14 4.82 -21.66
C ASN A 218 -23.84 5.36 -21.03
N ASP A 219 -23.91 6.49 -20.30
CA ASP A 219 -22.72 7.24 -19.89
C ASP A 219 -22.23 6.90 -18.47
N TYR A 220 -22.95 6.06 -17.72
CA TYR A 220 -22.67 5.81 -16.30
C TYR A 220 -21.39 5.00 -16.04
N ASP A 221 -20.93 4.21 -17.02
CA ASP A 221 -19.68 3.42 -16.96
C ASP A 221 -18.48 4.09 -17.70
N GLN A 222 -18.63 5.30 -18.24
CA GLN A 222 -17.57 5.95 -19.04
C GLN A 222 -16.25 6.14 -18.29
N ASN A 223 -16.30 6.35 -16.98
CA ASN A 223 -15.12 6.52 -16.12
C ASN A 223 -14.85 5.30 -15.21
N ALA A 224 -15.43 4.14 -15.52
CA ALA A 224 -15.16 2.91 -14.79
C ALA A 224 -13.71 2.44 -15.02
N SER A 225 -12.80 2.86 -14.13
CA SER A 225 -11.46 2.29 -14.01
C SER A 225 -11.56 0.85 -13.52
N PHE A 226 -10.62 -0.01 -13.92
CA PHE A 226 -10.48 -1.33 -13.33
C PHE A 226 -10.15 -1.18 -11.83
N PRO A 227 -10.99 -1.65 -10.90
CA PRO A 227 -10.60 -1.70 -9.50
C PRO A 227 -9.54 -2.80 -9.35
N ALA A 228 -8.39 -2.47 -8.75
CA ALA A 228 -7.52 -3.51 -8.24
C ALA A 228 -8.31 -4.31 -7.18
N THR A 229 -8.35 -5.64 -7.32
CA THR A 229 -9.16 -6.49 -6.45
C THR A 229 -8.39 -6.93 -5.19
N SER A 230 -7.09 -6.65 -5.16
CA SER A 230 -6.19 -6.88 -4.04
C SER A 230 -5.02 -5.89 -4.04
N ASP A 231 -4.37 -5.77 -2.88
CA ASP A 231 -3.19 -4.94 -2.70
C ASP A 231 -2.05 -5.35 -3.65
N ALA A 232 -1.90 -6.65 -3.94
CA ALA A 232 -0.91 -7.16 -4.91
C ALA A 232 -1.13 -6.62 -6.33
N GLU A 233 -2.37 -6.65 -6.84
CA GLU A 233 -2.69 -6.10 -8.16
C GLU A 233 -2.54 -4.58 -8.24
N ALA A 234 -2.71 -3.89 -7.11
CA ALA A 234 -2.54 -2.45 -7.04
C ALA A 234 -1.07 -2.05 -7.09
N ILE A 235 -0.19 -2.78 -6.38
CA ILE A 235 1.26 -2.58 -6.43
C ILE A 235 1.79 -2.78 -7.86
N GLU A 236 1.33 -3.81 -8.59
CA GLU A 236 1.65 -4.00 -10.02
C GLU A 236 1.27 -2.80 -10.91
N GLN A 237 0.26 -2.03 -10.53
CA GLN A 237 -0.22 -0.84 -11.25
C GLN A 237 0.46 0.46 -10.76
N GLY A 238 1.42 0.36 -9.84
CA GLY A 238 2.13 1.50 -9.25
C GLY A 238 1.30 2.28 -8.22
N PHE A 239 0.38 1.61 -7.53
CA PHE A 239 -0.28 2.16 -6.34
C PHE A 239 0.51 1.84 -5.07
N SER A 240 0.57 2.79 -4.14
CA SER A 240 1.36 2.69 -2.89
C SER A 240 0.51 2.80 -1.62
N ALA A 241 -0.69 3.38 -1.73
CA ALA A 241 -1.62 3.55 -0.63
C ALA A 241 -3.06 3.20 -1.05
N ARG A 242 -3.93 2.98 -0.07
CA ARG A 242 -5.38 2.88 -0.27
C ARG A 242 -6.19 3.50 0.86
N ILE A 243 -7.42 3.89 0.53
CA ILE A 243 -8.47 4.27 1.49
C ILE A 243 -9.62 3.28 1.29
N GLY A 244 -9.86 2.42 2.27
CA GLY A 244 -10.85 1.35 2.15
C GLY A 244 -10.52 0.39 0.99
N LYS A 245 -11.15 0.61 -0.18
CA LYS A 245 -10.98 -0.14 -1.44
C LYS A 245 -10.42 0.71 -2.60
N GLU A 246 -10.24 2.00 -2.40
CA GLU A 246 -9.74 2.92 -3.43
C GLU A 246 -8.22 3.05 -3.33
N TYR A 247 -7.53 2.97 -4.46
CA TYR A 247 -6.07 2.91 -4.53
C TYR A 247 -5.47 4.20 -5.08
N TYR A 248 -4.36 4.62 -4.46
CA TYR A 248 -3.70 5.91 -4.68
C TYR A 248 -2.22 5.70 -5.02
N LYS A 249 -1.71 6.40 -6.03
CA LYS A 249 -0.34 6.23 -6.52
C LYS A 249 0.69 6.72 -5.53
N ASN A 250 0.36 7.82 -4.85
CA ASN A 250 1.16 8.45 -3.83
C ASN A 250 0.31 8.62 -2.56
N VAL A 251 0.96 8.63 -1.40
CA VAL A 251 0.31 8.88 -0.11
C VAL A 251 -0.23 10.32 -0.06
N SER A 252 0.43 11.28 -0.73
CA SER A 252 -0.06 12.67 -0.84
C SER A 252 -1.39 12.80 -1.57
N ASP A 253 -1.65 11.95 -2.58
CA ASP A 253 -2.94 11.93 -3.29
C ASP A 253 -4.04 11.43 -2.35
N ALA A 254 -3.78 10.35 -1.60
CA ALA A 254 -4.68 9.87 -0.57
C ALA A 254 -4.97 10.94 0.52
N ILE A 255 -3.96 11.71 0.94
CA ILE A 255 -4.13 12.84 1.88
C ILE A 255 -4.99 13.98 1.30
N ALA A 256 -5.02 14.14 -0.03
CA ALA A 256 -5.86 15.13 -0.69
C ALA A 256 -7.34 14.72 -0.73
N ASP A 257 -7.63 13.43 -0.93
CA ASP A 257 -8.98 12.92 -1.14
C ASP A 257 -9.65 12.34 0.13
N VAL A 258 -8.86 11.97 1.15
CA VAL A 258 -9.36 11.39 2.41
C VAL A 258 -10.45 12.24 3.09
N GLU A 259 -11.58 11.58 3.35
CA GLU A 259 -12.68 12.11 4.17
C GLU A 259 -12.39 11.95 5.67
N ASN A 260 -13.10 12.71 6.52
CA ASN A 260 -12.77 12.80 7.94
C ASN A 260 -12.87 11.45 8.67
N ASN A 261 -11.74 11.05 9.28
CA ASN A 261 -11.51 9.83 10.08
C ASN A 261 -11.23 8.53 9.30
N ASP A 262 -11.19 8.58 7.96
CA ASP A 262 -10.76 7.40 7.19
C ASP A 262 -9.26 7.12 7.36
N THR A 263 -8.92 5.84 7.20
CA THR A 263 -7.54 5.34 7.28
C THR A 263 -6.94 5.18 5.90
N ILE A 264 -5.83 5.90 5.67
CA ILE A 264 -4.91 5.66 4.58
C ILE A 264 -4.01 4.51 5.01
N THR A 265 -3.99 3.43 4.24
CA THR A 265 -3.15 2.25 4.45
C THR A 265 -2.09 2.16 3.36
N LEU A 266 -0.80 2.14 3.70
CA LEU A 266 0.25 1.78 2.72
C LEU A 266 0.15 0.29 2.38
N ILE A 267 0.43 -0.04 1.12
CA ILE A 267 0.40 -1.41 0.60
C ILE A 267 1.75 -1.89 0.05
N THR A 268 2.73 -0.99 -0.07
CA THR A 268 4.12 -1.30 -0.40
C THR A 268 5.03 -0.25 0.25
N ASP A 269 6.31 -0.57 0.36
CA ASP A 269 7.35 0.42 0.64
C ASP A 269 7.35 1.48 -0.48
N ILE A 270 7.53 2.75 -0.11
CA ILE A 270 7.56 3.90 -1.04
C ILE A 270 8.54 4.97 -0.57
N GLU A 271 9.19 5.62 -1.53
CA GLU A 271 10.04 6.81 -1.34
C GLU A 271 9.22 8.09 -1.65
N GLU A 272 8.68 8.73 -0.63
CA GLU A 272 7.85 9.94 -0.70
C GLU A 272 7.95 10.77 0.60
N SER A 273 8.13 12.09 0.48
CA SER A 273 8.06 13.03 1.61
C SER A 273 6.66 13.66 1.67
N ILE A 274 5.87 13.33 2.68
CA ILE A 274 4.44 13.71 2.76
C ILE A 274 4.19 14.91 3.67
N THR A 275 3.14 15.68 3.37
CA THR A 275 2.65 16.76 4.23
C THR A 275 1.17 16.62 4.53
N VAL A 276 0.80 16.56 5.80
CA VAL A 276 -0.60 16.71 6.24
C VAL A 276 -0.85 18.20 6.51
N PRO A 277 -1.66 18.91 5.71
CA PRO A 277 -1.86 20.35 5.83
C PRO A 277 -2.78 20.72 7.01
N GLU A 278 -2.71 21.97 7.45
CA GLU A 278 -3.60 22.51 8.48
C GLU A 278 -5.08 22.34 8.08
N GLY A 279 -5.91 21.95 9.04
CA GLY A 279 -7.34 21.68 8.81
C GLY A 279 -7.67 20.30 8.24
N ARG A 280 -6.70 19.52 7.76
CA ARG A 280 -6.91 18.11 7.34
C ARG A 280 -6.82 17.18 8.55
N THR A 281 -7.70 16.18 8.61
CA THR A 281 -7.65 15.07 9.59
C THR A 281 -7.46 13.74 8.85
N VAL A 282 -6.50 12.93 9.27
CA VAL A 282 -6.16 11.64 8.63
C VAL A 282 -5.81 10.56 9.66
N SER A 283 -6.12 9.29 9.39
CA SER A 283 -5.47 8.15 10.05
C SER A 283 -4.44 7.54 9.09
N LEU A 284 -3.22 7.27 9.55
CA LEU A 284 -2.13 6.67 8.78
C LEU A 284 -1.74 5.31 9.38
N ASP A 285 -2.03 4.24 8.63
CA ASP A 285 -1.55 2.88 8.89
C ASP A 285 -0.50 2.55 7.81
N LEU A 286 0.74 2.28 8.19
CA LEU A 286 1.77 1.99 7.19
C LEU A 286 1.74 0.53 6.71
N GLY A 287 0.77 -0.29 7.13
CA GLY A 287 0.56 -1.67 6.63
C GLY A 287 1.67 -2.67 7.00
N GLY A 288 2.66 -2.27 7.79
CA GLY A 288 3.92 -2.99 8.01
C GLY A 288 5.05 -2.57 7.06
N HIS A 289 4.79 -1.64 6.14
CA HIS A 289 5.71 -1.13 5.12
C HIS A 289 6.56 0.06 5.59
N THR A 290 7.51 0.43 4.74
CA THR A 290 8.44 1.54 4.96
C THR A 290 8.09 2.74 4.09
N LEU A 291 7.75 3.87 4.73
CA LEU A 291 7.73 5.18 4.07
C LEU A 291 9.12 5.83 4.22
N THR A 292 9.81 6.07 3.11
CA THR A 292 11.15 6.70 3.08
C THR A 292 11.04 8.12 2.54
N ALA A 293 11.79 9.09 3.08
CA ALA A 293 11.79 10.46 2.55
C ALA A 293 12.29 10.49 1.10
N GLY A 294 11.54 11.14 0.22
CA GLY A 294 11.83 11.24 -1.23
C GLY A 294 12.84 12.31 -1.62
N ASP A 295 13.40 13.03 -0.65
CA ASP A 295 14.41 14.05 -0.85
C ASP A 295 15.42 14.10 0.30
N GLU A 296 16.68 14.36 -0.06
CA GLU A 296 17.76 14.47 0.93
C GLU A 296 17.58 15.74 1.77
N ASN A 297 17.54 15.57 3.11
CA ASN A 297 17.42 16.62 4.14
C ASN A 297 16.02 17.11 4.53
N SER A 298 14.94 16.43 4.10
CA SER A 298 13.57 16.75 4.54
C SER A 298 13.00 15.73 5.55
N PRO A 299 12.01 16.13 6.38
CA PRO A 299 11.16 15.19 7.11
C PRO A 299 10.40 14.28 6.14
N THR A 300 10.37 12.97 6.43
CA THR A 300 9.50 12.01 5.72
C THR A 300 8.02 12.36 5.91
N ILE A 301 7.64 12.79 7.13
CA ILE A 301 6.29 13.30 7.43
C ILE A 301 6.40 14.70 8.03
N THR A 302 5.75 15.67 7.41
CA THR A 302 5.47 16.99 8.01
C THR A 302 3.98 17.08 8.35
N ASN A 303 3.63 17.10 9.64
CA ASN A 303 2.24 17.23 10.09
C ASN A 303 1.94 18.64 10.62
N ASN A 304 1.14 19.39 9.87
CA ASN A 304 0.51 20.65 10.30
C ASN A 304 -0.99 20.49 10.62
N GLY A 305 -1.58 19.32 10.33
CA GLY A 305 -3.00 19.02 10.55
C GLY A 305 -3.23 18.17 11.80
N ASN A 306 -4.16 17.22 11.72
CA ASN A 306 -4.51 16.29 12.79
C ASN A 306 -4.38 14.83 12.32
N ILE A 307 -3.38 14.10 12.83
CA ILE A 307 -3.25 12.66 12.59
C ILE A 307 -3.91 11.90 13.74
N THR A 308 -5.04 11.23 13.49
CA THR A 308 -5.78 10.48 14.53
C THR A 308 -5.06 9.20 14.96
N SER A 309 -4.32 8.57 14.07
CA SER A 309 -3.41 7.47 14.41
C SER A 309 -2.24 7.44 13.44
N LEU A 310 -1.02 7.19 13.94
CA LEU A 310 0.17 6.95 13.12
C LEU A 310 0.79 5.63 13.55
N THR A 311 0.59 4.57 12.77
CA THR A 311 0.78 3.18 13.25
C THR A 311 1.38 2.22 12.23
N ASN A 312 1.94 1.11 12.73
CA ASN A 312 2.13 -0.16 12.00
C ASN A 312 3.01 -0.06 10.74
N GLY A 313 4.32 0.09 10.93
CA GLY A 313 5.34 0.08 9.88
C GLY A 313 6.55 0.93 10.27
N THR A 314 7.34 1.35 9.28
CA THR A 314 8.56 2.14 9.49
C THR A 314 8.53 3.47 8.72
N ILE A 315 9.03 4.53 9.34
CA ILE A 315 9.26 5.84 8.71
C ILE A 315 10.77 6.07 8.70
N LYS A 316 11.38 6.26 7.52
CA LYS A 316 12.83 6.47 7.39
C LYS A 316 13.14 7.80 6.72
N ALA A 317 14.02 8.61 7.33
CA ALA A 317 14.47 9.87 6.75
C ALA A 317 15.91 9.79 6.22
N THR A 318 16.07 10.17 4.95
CA THR A 318 17.34 10.15 4.20
C THR A 318 18.10 11.47 4.37
N LEU A 319 18.48 11.82 5.61
CA LEU A 319 19.10 13.10 5.93
C LEU A 319 20.61 13.11 5.57
N LYS A 320 20.95 13.58 4.35
CA LYS A 320 22.35 13.66 3.86
C LYS A 320 22.87 15.10 3.76
N GLY A 321 23.71 15.50 4.70
CA GLY A 321 24.39 16.79 4.63
C GLY A 321 25.31 17.05 5.82
N ALA A 322 25.92 18.24 5.83
CA ALA A 322 26.65 18.73 7.00
C ALA A 322 25.65 19.02 8.14
N TYR A 323 25.92 18.48 9.33
CA TYR A 323 25.08 18.62 10.53
C TYR A 323 25.07 20.07 11.04
N THR A 324 24.31 20.93 10.36
CA THR A 324 24.30 22.39 10.54
C THR A 324 22.90 22.95 10.27
N GLY A 325 22.60 24.13 10.82
CA GLY A 325 21.35 24.84 10.51
C GLY A 325 20.08 24.06 10.89
N ALA A 326 19.19 23.86 9.91
CA ALA A 326 17.90 23.20 10.10
C ALA A 326 18.00 21.68 10.36
N ASN A 327 18.97 21.01 9.72
CA ASN A 327 19.13 19.56 9.76
C ASN A 327 19.35 19.01 11.18
N LYS A 328 19.97 19.81 12.06
CA LYS A 328 20.36 19.37 13.42
C LYS A 328 19.18 19.00 14.32
N ASP A 329 18.04 19.66 14.12
CA ASP A 329 16.80 19.42 14.83
C ASP A 329 15.69 18.98 13.85
N SER A 330 16.02 18.52 12.64
CA SER A 330 15.01 17.96 11.73
C SER A 330 14.51 16.62 12.27
N GLY A 331 13.20 16.39 12.23
CA GLY A 331 12.59 15.10 12.59
C GLY A 331 12.30 14.29 11.34
N ALA A 332 12.47 12.96 11.37
CA ALA A 332 11.90 12.09 10.32
C ALA A 332 10.36 12.20 10.31
N VAL A 333 9.78 12.26 11.50
CA VAL A 333 8.43 12.81 11.72
C VAL A 333 8.59 14.19 12.36
N TYR A 334 8.09 15.23 11.70
CA TYR A 334 8.03 16.59 12.24
C TYR A 334 6.57 17.02 12.44
N ASN A 335 6.15 17.08 13.71
CA ASN A 335 4.80 17.46 14.10
C ASN A 335 4.73 18.90 14.63
N THR A 336 4.03 19.78 13.92
CA THR A 336 3.63 21.12 14.38
C THR A 336 2.13 21.17 14.74
N GLY A 337 1.33 20.28 14.14
CA GLY A 337 -0.09 20.12 14.41
C GLY A 337 -0.39 19.19 15.59
N LYS A 338 -1.32 18.24 15.39
CA LYS A 338 -1.77 17.29 16.41
C LYS A 338 -1.62 15.85 15.93
N ILE A 339 -1.17 14.95 16.80
CA ILE A 339 -1.24 13.51 16.61
C ILE A 339 -1.93 12.90 17.84
N ASP A 340 -3.00 12.13 17.70
CA ASP A 340 -3.70 11.55 18.86
C ASP A 340 -2.99 10.31 19.40
N THR A 341 -2.50 9.41 18.54
CA THR A 341 -1.79 8.18 18.95
C THR A 341 -0.65 7.83 18.00
N VAL A 342 0.52 7.49 18.56
CA VAL A 342 1.71 7.05 17.81
C VAL A 342 2.12 5.63 18.21
N ASN A 343 2.27 4.74 17.23
CA ASN A 343 2.75 3.36 17.37
C ASN A 343 3.43 2.87 16.08
N VAL A 344 4.52 3.51 15.70
CA VAL A 344 5.24 3.29 14.44
C VAL A 344 6.74 3.33 14.71
N ASP A 345 7.53 2.57 13.94
CA ASP A 345 8.98 2.66 14.01
C ASP A 345 9.44 3.87 13.18
N VAL A 346 10.42 4.62 13.69
CA VAL A 346 10.92 5.85 13.08
C VAL A 346 12.44 5.86 13.13
N GLN A 347 13.08 5.94 11.97
CA GLN A 347 14.53 5.92 11.79
C GLN A 347 14.99 7.24 11.16
N ALA A 348 15.99 7.88 11.76
CA ALA A 348 16.60 9.10 11.23
C ALA A 348 18.13 9.02 11.32
N ASP A 349 18.80 9.07 10.17
CA ASP A 349 20.27 9.05 10.09
C ASP A 349 20.93 10.27 10.77
N GLN A 350 20.19 11.37 10.92
CA GLN A 350 20.59 12.59 11.63
C GLN A 350 19.39 13.19 12.39
N GLY A 351 19.63 14.22 13.20
CA GLY A 351 18.56 15.00 13.82
C GLY A 351 17.77 14.23 14.88
N ALA A 352 16.45 14.22 14.78
CA ALA A 352 15.55 13.46 15.64
C ALA A 352 14.79 12.40 14.83
N ALA A 353 14.48 11.24 15.43
CA ALA A 353 13.48 10.36 14.83
C ALA A 353 12.09 11.02 14.89
N LEU A 354 11.60 11.31 16.09
CA LEU A 354 10.36 12.07 16.29
C LEU A 354 10.66 13.47 16.82
N ARG A 355 10.24 14.51 16.08
CA ARG A 355 10.17 15.89 16.56
C ARG A 355 8.72 16.33 16.77
N ASN A 356 8.42 16.81 17.97
CA ASN A 356 7.12 17.38 18.32
C ASN A 356 7.26 18.83 18.78
N ASP A 357 6.78 19.76 17.97
CA ASP A 357 6.58 21.17 18.30
C ASP A 357 5.08 21.46 18.58
N GLY A 358 4.20 20.55 18.13
CA GLY A 358 2.75 20.59 18.32
C GLY A 358 2.25 19.78 19.54
N THR A 359 1.15 19.04 19.36
CA THR A 359 0.57 18.18 20.40
C THR A 359 0.61 16.70 20.01
N ILE A 360 1.05 15.83 20.92
CA ILE A 360 0.83 14.39 20.86
C ILE A 360 -0.09 13.98 22.02
N GLY A 361 -1.13 13.20 21.74
CA GLY A 361 -2.00 12.60 22.75
C GLY A 361 -1.25 11.52 23.54
N GLU A 362 -0.96 10.40 22.89
CA GLU A 362 -0.26 9.27 23.48
C GLU A 362 0.79 8.64 22.55
N ILE A 363 1.95 8.26 23.09
CA ILE A 363 2.90 7.35 22.45
C ILE A 363 2.74 5.97 23.10
N VAL A 364 2.20 5.00 22.35
CA VAL A 364 1.79 3.67 22.83
C VAL A 364 2.71 2.53 22.39
N GLY A 365 3.78 2.83 21.66
CA GLY A 365 4.72 1.82 21.13
C GLY A 365 5.67 2.41 20.08
N GLY A 366 6.23 1.56 19.22
CA GLY A 366 7.21 1.96 18.20
C GLY A 366 8.65 2.13 18.70
N SER A 367 9.61 2.17 17.78
CA SER A 367 11.04 2.39 18.01
C SER A 367 11.52 3.66 17.29
N TYR A 368 11.92 4.66 18.06
CA TYR A 368 12.34 5.99 17.63
C TYR A 368 13.86 6.11 17.70
N MET A 369 14.53 5.79 16.59
CA MET A 369 15.98 5.69 16.47
C MET A 369 16.53 6.88 15.69
N GLY A 370 16.99 7.89 16.41
CA GLY A 370 17.73 9.02 15.83
C GLY A 370 19.21 8.72 15.81
N HIS A 371 19.68 7.82 14.94
CA HIS A 371 21.08 7.64 14.54
C HIS A 371 21.11 6.71 13.31
N PRO A 372 22.19 6.70 12.51
CA PRO A 372 22.27 5.81 11.36
C PRO A 372 22.53 4.36 11.77
N ASP A 373 22.09 3.41 10.95
CA ASP A 373 22.33 1.97 11.11
C ASP A 373 23.83 1.60 11.09
N LYS A 374 24.65 2.45 10.45
CA LYS A 374 26.11 2.32 10.37
C LYS A 374 26.77 3.66 10.64
N TYR A 375 27.71 3.68 11.59
CA TYR A 375 28.50 4.86 11.89
C TYR A 375 29.45 5.21 10.74
N ASN A 376 29.08 6.22 9.93
CA ASN A 376 29.85 6.69 8.78
C ASN A 376 30.86 7.81 9.11
N GLY A 377 31.57 7.71 10.23
CA GLY A 377 32.81 8.48 10.45
C GLY A 377 32.69 10.00 10.66
N GLY A 378 31.50 10.53 10.96
CA GLY A 378 31.26 11.97 11.17
C GLY A 378 30.53 12.29 12.49
N ASP A 379 30.50 13.58 12.84
CA ASP A 379 30.01 14.12 14.13
C ASP A 379 28.49 13.95 14.36
N ALA A 380 28.02 12.71 14.52
CA ALA A 380 26.65 12.36 14.93
C ALA A 380 26.40 12.65 16.43
N ILE A 381 26.94 13.76 16.95
CA ILE A 381 27.09 14.03 18.39
C ILE A 381 25.86 14.68 19.05
N ASP A 382 24.78 14.95 18.32
CA ASP A 382 23.59 15.61 18.89
C ASP A 382 22.28 15.04 18.34
N THR A 383 22.22 13.77 17.97
CA THR A 383 20.95 13.15 17.52
C THR A 383 20.04 12.74 18.70
N LYS A 384 18.72 12.62 18.45
CA LYS A 384 17.68 12.36 19.46
C LYS A 384 16.71 11.24 19.04
N GLY A 385 16.29 10.37 19.95
CA GLY A 385 15.12 9.52 19.73
C GLY A 385 13.85 10.37 19.63
N LEU A 386 13.60 11.19 20.66
CA LEU A 386 12.51 12.17 20.72
C LEU A 386 13.06 13.57 21.02
N LEU A 387 12.65 14.56 20.21
CA LEU A 387 12.78 15.98 20.49
C LEU A 387 11.38 16.57 20.72
N ASN A 388 11.08 17.01 21.94
CA ASN A 388 9.79 17.61 22.29
C ASN A 388 9.97 19.08 22.69
N GLU A 389 9.52 19.99 21.82
CA GLU A 389 9.33 21.42 22.10
C GLU A 389 7.85 21.72 22.45
N GLY A 390 6.91 20.86 22.02
CA GLY A 390 5.47 20.98 22.22
C GLY A 390 4.92 20.25 23.45
N THR A 391 3.69 19.73 23.37
CA THR A 391 3.01 19.00 24.46
C THR A 391 2.82 17.52 24.12
N ILE A 392 3.16 16.63 25.06
CA ILE A 392 2.80 15.20 25.03
C ILE A 392 1.88 14.90 26.22
N GLY A 393 0.75 14.24 25.97
CA GLY A 393 -0.17 13.78 27.02
C GLY A 393 0.43 12.64 27.83
N LEU A 394 0.70 11.52 27.17
CA LEU A 394 1.18 10.30 27.82
C LEU A 394 2.24 9.58 26.96
N ILE A 395 3.28 9.07 27.61
CA ILE A 395 4.16 8.04 27.05
C ILE A 395 3.91 6.75 27.84
N SER A 396 3.22 5.80 27.23
CA SER A 396 2.87 4.52 27.86
C SER A 396 3.74 3.36 27.39
N ALA A 397 4.28 3.43 26.17
CA ALA A 397 5.36 2.56 25.71
C ALA A 397 6.25 3.26 24.65
N GLY A 398 6.98 2.46 23.88
CA GLY A 398 7.93 2.91 22.86
C GLY A 398 9.39 2.73 23.28
N HIS A 399 10.29 2.66 22.31
CA HIS A 399 11.74 2.62 22.51
C HIS A 399 12.35 3.89 21.92
N PHE A 400 13.03 4.70 22.73
CA PHE A 400 13.59 5.99 22.31
C PHE A 400 15.11 5.93 22.41
N GLN A 401 15.79 6.11 21.28
CA GLN A 401 17.24 6.01 21.20
C GLN A 401 17.83 7.08 20.30
N GLY A 402 18.91 7.71 20.79
CA GLY A 402 19.72 8.66 20.02
C GLY A 402 21.18 8.56 20.43
N ALA A 403 22.07 9.17 19.67
CA ALA A 403 23.50 9.18 20.00
C ALA A 403 23.82 10.10 21.19
N LYS A 404 22.95 11.07 21.51
CA LYS A 404 23.11 11.95 22.67
C LYS A 404 21.90 12.04 23.59
N TYR A 405 20.67 11.97 23.05
CA TYR A 405 19.45 11.98 23.84
C TYR A 405 18.53 10.82 23.45
N ALA A 406 18.04 10.06 24.42
CA ALA A 406 16.84 9.25 24.21
C ALA A 406 15.63 10.19 24.05
N VAL A 407 15.51 11.16 24.98
CA VAL A 407 14.53 12.25 24.93
C VAL A 407 15.20 13.57 25.27
N LYS A 408 14.98 14.58 24.44
CA LYS A 408 15.24 16.00 24.73
C LYS A 408 13.90 16.72 24.80
N ASN A 409 13.44 17.04 26.00
CA ASN A 409 12.17 17.73 26.25
C ASN A 409 12.38 19.18 26.70
N SER A 410 12.19 20.14 25.79
CA SER A 410 12.05 21.57 26.11
C SER A 410 10.60 21.93 26.45
N GLY A 411 9.64 21.20 25.89
CA GLY A 411 8.20 21.38 26.06
C GLY A 411 7.64 20.75 27.33
N ALA A 412 6.41 20.24 27.25
CA ALA A 412 5.69 19.63 28.37
C ALA A 412 5.33 18.16 28.08
N ILE A 413 5.55 17.28 29.07
CA ILE A 413 5.07 15.89 29.07
C ILE A 413 4.20 15.71 30.32
N LYS A 414 2.93 15.34 30.19
CA LYS A 414 2.07 15.22 31.39
C LYS A 414 2.37 13.94 32.16
N SER A 415 2.45 12.79 31.49
CA SER A 415 2.71 11.52 32.16
C SER A 415 3.65 10.59 31.37
N ILE A 416 4.46 9.82 32.10
CA ILE A 416 5.22 8.68 31.57
C ILE A 416 4.91 7.46 32.44
N THR A 417 4.21 6.47 31.87
CA THR A 417 3.84 5.23 32.57
C THR A 417 4.64 4.02 32.08
N GLY A 418 5.37 4.15 30.97
CA GLY A 418 6.17 3.08 30.40
C GLY A 418 7.11 3.59 29.30
N GLY A 419 7.60 2.66 28.48
CA GLY A 419 8.60 2.90 27.44
C GLY A 419 10.03 2.61 27.90
N THR A 420 10.95 2.66 26.94
CA THR A 420 12.38 2.43 27.13
C THR A 420 13.16 3.60 26.58
N PHE A 421 14.07 4.15 27.37
CA PHE A 421 14.85 5.33 27.03
C PHE A 421 16.33 4.95 27.06
N ASP A 422 16.96 4.79 25.89
CA ASP A 422 18.30 4.20 25.73
C ASP A 422 19.27 5.14 25.00
N SER A 423 20.15 5.79 25.76
CA SER A 423 21.14 6.73 25.24
C SER A 423 22.41 6.72 26.11
N PRO A 424 23.61 6.89 25.52
CA PRO A 424 23.89 6.92 24.08
C PRO A 424 23.76 5.53 23.43
N TYR A 425 23.59 5.49 22.11
CA TYR A 425 23.70 4.23 21.35
C TYR A 425 25.08 3.59 21.54
N ILE A 426 25.08 2.27 21.78
CA ILE A 426 26.28 1.43 21.87
C ILE A 426 26.14 0.34 20.81
N ASP A 427 27.14 0.22 19.94
CA ASP A 427 27.11 -0.77 18.87
C ASP A 427 27.37 -2.22 19.35
N GLU A 428 27.28 -3.19 18.44
CA GLU A 428 27.52 -4.61 18.72
C GLU A 428 28.95 -4.91 19.23
N SER A 429 29.90 -4.01 18.98
CA SER A 429 31.29 -4.11 19.49
C SER A 429 31.44 -3.54 20.90
N GLY A 430 30.37 -3.00 21.49
CA GLY A 430 30.40 -2.31 22.77
C GLY A 430 30.98 -0.90 22.67
N TYR A 431 31.08 -0.33 21.47
CA TYR A 431 31.66 0.99 21.26
C TYR A 431 30.58 2.07 21.36
N CYS A 432 30.80 2.99 22.31
CA CYS A 432 30.02 4.21 22.50
C CYS A 432 30.81 5.37 21.88
N ASN A 433 30.36 5.89 20.74
CA ASN A 433 31.12 6.89 19.99
C ASN A 433 30.77 8.34 20.37
N VAL A 434 30.77 8.63 21.67
CA VAL A 434 30.71 10.02 22.14
C VAL A 434 32.14 10.53 22.33
N THR A 435 32.68 11.18 21.29
CA THR A 435 34.03 11.79 21.30
C THR A 435 34.17 12.96 22.29
N SER A 436 33.05 13.47 22.84
CA SER A 436 32.99 14.52 23.85
C SER A 436 31.99 14.18 24.96
N VAL A 437 32.45 13.51 26.02
CA VAL A 437 31.64 13.22 27.24
C VAL A 437 31.22 14.47 28.03
N ASN A 438 31.73 15.66 27.69
CA ASN A 438 31.27 16.92 28.29
C ASN A 438 29.92 17.34 27.67
N GLY A 439 28.84 17.28 28.46
CA GLY A 439 27.50 17.72 28.06
C GLY A 439 26.61 16.64 27.46
N LEU A 440 26.82 15.37 27.81
CA LEU A 440 25.82 14.32 27.67
C LEU A 440 24.73 14.49 28.73
N ASP A 441 23.55 14.96 28.33
CA ASP A 441 22.33 14.88 29.12
C ASP A 441 21.45 13.77 28.51
N GLU A 442 21.69 12.52 28.90
CA GLU A 442 21.19 11.31 28.21
C GLU A 442 19.67 11.24 28.09
N VAL A 443 19.00 11.82 29.09
CA VAL A 443 17.63 12.31 29.01
C VAL A 443 17.61 13.72 29.56
N TRP A 444 17.18 14.68 28.74
CA TRP A 444 17.12 16.08 29.15
C TRP A 444 15.69 16.57 29.26
N PHE A 445 15.35 17.08 30.44
CA PHE A 445 14.07 17.70 30.76
C PHE A 445 14.30 19.18 31.11
N GLY A 446 14.10 20.07 30.14
CA GLY A 446 13.99 21.51 30.35
C GLY A 446 12.84 21.84 31.30
N ASN A 447 11.69 21.18 31.09
CA ASN A 447 10.63 21.02 32.09
C ASN A 447 10.49 19.53 32.46
N ALA A 448 10.38 19.23 33.76
CA ALA A 448 10.13 17.86 34.24
C ALA A 448 8.71 17.40 33.86
N PRO A 449 8.49 16.10 33.57
CA PRO A 449 7.15 15.57 33.37
C PRO A 449 6.27 15.76 34.62
N THR A 450 4.95 15.93 34.43
CA THR A 450 4.04 16.16 35.58
C THR A 450 3.87 14.90 36.45
N SER A 451 4.00 13.71 35.87
CA SER A 451 4.08 12.43 36.57
C SER A 451 4.97 11.43 35.83
N ILE A 452 5.69 10.60 36.59
CA ILE A 452 6.39 9.40 36.08
C ILE A 452 6.02 8.25 37.02
N SER A 453 5.48 7.17 36.47
CA SER A 453 5.07 5.98 37.24
C SER A 453 5.57 4.66 36.65
N GLY A 454 6.47 4.73 35.67
CA GLY A 454 7.07 3.56 35.03
C GLY A 454 8.10 3.95 33.96
N GLY A 455 8.46 2.97 33.14
CA GLY A 455 9.49 3.09 32.10
C GLY A 455 10.85 2.54 32.54
N THR A 456 11.66 2.14 31.55
CA THR A 456 13.02 1.63 31.71
C THR A 456 14.01 2.67 31.22
N TRP A 457 14.93 3.09 32.08
CA TRP A 457 15.85 4.19 31.82
C TRP A 457 17.29 3.69 31.84
N TYR A 458 18.02 3.96 30.77
CA TYR A 458 19.42 3.58 30.58
C TYR A 458 20.29 4.84 30.55
N CYS A 459 21.30 4.89 31.42
CA CYS A 459 22.17 6.04 31.62
C CYS A 459 23.62 5.58 31.93
N LEU A 460 24.61 6.21 31.30
CA LEU A 460 26.04 6.10 31.59
C LEU A 460 26.47 7.23 32.53
N ASP A 461 26.24 7.04 33.83
CA ASP A 461 26.79 7.95 34.84
C ASP A 461 28.33 7.94 34.83
N THR A 462 28.94 9.12 34.81
CA THR A 462 30.40 9.32 34.87
C THR A 462 30.86 9.95 36.19
N ASN A 463 29.96 10.25 37.13
CA ASN A 463 30.22 11.12 38.28
C ASN A 463 30.01 10.41 39.64
N ALA A 464 31.07 9.74 40.11
CA ALA A 464 31.02 8.72 41.18
C ALA A 464 30.64 9.15 42.63
N THR A 465 30.17 10.38 42.87
CA THR A 465 29.97 10.95 44.22
C THR A 465 28.52 11.02 44.71
N LEU A 466 27.52 10.74 43.87
CA LEU A 466 26.12 10.72 44.30
C LEU A 466 25.65 9.27 44.56
N LYS A 467 25.35 8.95 45.83
CA LYS A 467 24.96 7.60 46.26
C LYS A 467 23.84 7.61 47.33
N PRO A 468 22.55 7.52 46.94
CA PRO A 468 21.46 7.20 47.86
C PRO A 468 21.59 5.81 48.52
N ALA A 469 20.67 5.49 49.44
CA ALA A 469 20.63 4.20 50.13
C ALA A 469 19.26 3.53 49.95
N ILE A 470 19.26 2.22 49.69
CA ILE A 470 18.06 1.42 49.42
C ILE A 470 17.04 1.60 50.56
N GLY A 471 15.82 2.04 50.21
CA GLY A 471 14.70 2.21 51.16
C GLY A 471 14.46 3.62 51.68
N SER A 472 15.16 4.64 51.20
CA SER A 472 14.93 6.05 51.60
C SER A 472 13.99 6.81 50.64
N THR A 473 13.16 7.70 51.21
CA THR A 473 12.21 8.55 50.48
C THR A 473 12.88 9.84 50.02
N PHE A 474 12.78 10.16 48.72
CA PHE A 474 13.37 11.37 48.14
C PHE A 474 12.32 12.31 47.53
N THR A 475 12.63 13.60 47.58
CA THR A 475 11.90 14.70 46.93
C THR A 475 12.84 15.38 45.95
N TYR A 476 12.41 15.52 44.69
CA TYR A 476 13.27 15.94 43.58
C TYR A 476 13.77 17.39 43.70
N SER A 477 15.03 17.59 43.33
CA SER A 477 15.62 18.88 42.96
C SER A 477 16.35 18.75 41.62
N LYS A 478 16.49 19.86 40.90
CA LYS A 478 17.08 19.89 39.54
C LYS A 478 18.56 19.52 39.60
N GLY A 479 18.91 18.30 39.17
CA GLY A 479 20.28 17.78 39.09
C GLY A 479 20.50 16.41 39.76
N ASP A 480 19.52 15.89 40.50
CA ASP A 480 19.72 14.69 41.34
C ASP A 480 19.18 13.38 40.70
N LEU A 481 19.92 12.83 39.72
CA LEU A 481 19.89 11.41 39.31
C LEU A 481 21.36 11.02 39.05
N CYS A 482 21.94 10.01 39.71
CA CYS A 482 21.74 8.58 39.43
C CYS A 482 22.26 7.67 40.59
N GLN A 483 21.88 6.38 40.60
CA GLN A 483 22.56 5.29 41.36
C GLN A 483 22.24 3.86 40.84
N MET A 484 23.25 3.00 40.75
CA MET A 484 23.47 2.15 39.56
C MET A 484 23.21 0.59 39.79
N THR A 485 22.39 -0.13 38.93
CA THR A 485 21.87 -1.60 38.90
C THR A 485 22.64 -2.89 38.30
N SER A 486 22.57 -3.31 37.00
CA SER A 486 23.29 -4.50 36.36
C SER A 486 23.65 -4.47 34.82
N LYS A 487 24.41 -5.46 34.23
CA LYS A 487 24.92 -5.50 32.79
C LYS A 487 23.87 -5.72 31.65
N LYS A 488 24.21 -5.36 30.40
CA LYS A 488 23.55 -5.79 29.12
C LYS A 488 24.32 -6.94 28.42
N ILE A 489 23.62 -7.83 27.70
CA ILE A 489 24.18 -8.76 26.68
C ILE A 489 23.33 -8.69 25.40
N TYR A 490 23.94 -8.84 24.22
CA TYR A 490 23.24 -8.86 22.93
C TYR A 490 22.92 -10.30 22.47
N SER A 491 21.68 -10.57 22.04
CA SER A 491 21.26 -11.89 21.55
C SER A 491 20.03 -11.78 20.65
N ASN A 492 19.99 -12.55 19.55
CA ASN A 492 18.87 -12.57 18.59
C ASN A 492 18.44 -11.17 18.08
N GLY A 493 19.42 -10.31 17.76
CA GLY A 493 19.18 -8.95 17.24
C GLY A 493 18.56 -7.98 18.24
N LYS A 494 18.58 -8.30 19.54
CA LYS A 494 18.06 -7.45 20.62
C LYS A 494 18.99 -7.48 21.83
N TRP A 495 19.02 -6.39 22.59
CA TRP A 495 19.68 -6.38 23.91
C TRP A 495 18.80 -7.10 24.93
N VAL A 496 19.34 -8.15 25.55
CA VAL A 496 18.67 -8.98 26.55
C VAL A 496 19.33 -8.82 27.93
N SER A 497 18.52 -8.90 28.98
CA SER A 497 19.01 -8.92 30.37
C SER A 497 19.72 -10.24 30.66
N SER A 498 20.96 -10.18 31.15
CA SER A 498 21.70 -11.35 31.63
C SER A 498 21.84 -11.34 33.15
N GLU A 499 21.47 -12.42 33.82
CA GLU A 499 21.96 -12.66 35.17
C GLU A 499 23.46 -13.01 35.14
N GLN A 500 24.19 -12.44 36.11
CA GLN A 500 25.61 -12.71 36.45
C GLN A 500 26.70 -12.09 35.54
N GLY A 501 27.57 -11.25 36.14
CA GLY A 501 29.00 -11.27 35.76
C GLY A 501 29.70 -9.97 35.33
N ALA A 502 29.14 -8.77 35.51
CA ALA A 502 29.83 -7.46 35.67
C ALA A 502 28.79 -6.32 35.65
N GLU A 503 29.17 -5.11 36.05
CA GLU A 503 28.21 -4.06 36.40
C GLU A 503 28.20 -2.89 35.39
N TYR A 504 27.25 -2.92 34.44
CA TYR A 504 26.51 -1.70 34.09
C TYR A 504 25.25 -1.66 34.97
N TYR A 505 24.29 -0.78 34.72
CA TYR A 505 23.44 -0.33 35.81
C TYR A 505 22.08 0.29 35.35
N TYR A 506 20.92 -0.31 35.72
CA TYR A 506 19.54 0.05 35.29
C TYR A 506 18.67 0.68 36.39
N TYR A 507 17.59 1.40 36.02
CA TYR A 507 16.50 1.83 36.91
C TYR A 507 15.14 1.35 36.40
N THR A 508 14.38 0.72 37.28
CA THR A 508 12.93 0.55 37.11
C THR A 508 12.25 1.49 38.10
N VAL A 509 11.45 2.44 37.60
CA VAL A 509 10.64 3.30 38.48
C VAL A 509 9.45 2.48 38.97
N THR A 510 9.59 1.84 40.13
CA THR A 510 8.48 1.15 40.79
C THR A 510 7.67 2.15 41.61
N PRO A 511 6.40 2.45 41.24
CA PRO A 511 5.54 3.31 42.05
C PRO A 511 5.20 2.64 43.39
N LYS A 512 4.77 3.48 44.35
CA LYS A 512 4.53 3.09 45.75
C LYS A 512 3.12 2.56 45.98
#